data_AF-A0A4U5ZK63-F1
#
_entry.id   AF-A0A4U5ZK63-F1
#
_cell.length_a   1.000
_cell.length_b   1.000
_cell.length_c   1.000
_cell.angle_alpha   90.00
_cell.angle_beta   90.00
_cell.angle_gamma   90.00
#
_symmetry.space_group_name_H-M   'P 1'
#
loop_
_entity.id
_entity.type
_entity.pdbx_description
1 polymer ?
#
loop_
_entity_poly.entity_id
_entity_poly.type
_entity_poly.pdbx_seq_one_letter_code
_entity_poly.pdbx_strand_id
1 'polypeptide(L)'
;MRCSSFKIAVSLLLVGGLLGSCATKGDAPARGIFSPRPAAATPYITALQGGIISRSGIDISGSDRSRALEAEYRALEASPGGQPVTWSGSDVKGEVVASAPYQVGTQNCRQYRHTLTAEGREVTARGAACRNSDGSWTPLT
;
A
#
# COMPACT_ATOMS: atom_id res chain seq x y z
N MET A 1 -34.78 36.61 11.34
CA MET A 1 -34.77 37.07 12.75
C MET A 1 -36.19 37.18 13.26
N ARG A 2 -36.61 36.25 14.14
CA ARG A 2 -37.63 36.39 15.18
C ARG A 2 -37.79 35.03 15.87
N CYS A 3 -37.53 35.03 17.17
CA CYS A 3 -37.53 33.90 18.10
C CYS A 3 -38.92 33.65 18.70
N SER A 4 -38.98 32.56 19.48
CA SER A 4 -39.91 32.27 20.59
C SER A 4 -41.19 31.54 20.17
N SER A 5 -41.75 30.57 20.89
CA SER A 5 -41.41 29.77 22.08
C SER A 5 -42.60 28.81 22.25
N PHE A 6 -42.43 27.59 22.77
CA PHE A 6 -43.23 27.10 23.92
C PHE A 6 -42.83 25.68 24.34
N LYS A 7 -42.64 25.51 25.66
CA LYS A 7 -42.41 24.25 26.37
C LYS A 7 -43.75 23.55 26.63
N ILE A 8 -43.79 22.21 26.57
CA ILE A 8 -44.69 21.25 27.31
C ILE A 8 -44.14 19.86 26.95
N ALA A 9 -43.31 19.21 27.77
CA ALA A 9 -43.69 18.28 28.84
C ALA A 9 -44.61 17.14 28.35
N VAL A 10 -44.11 15.89 28.34
CA VAL A 10 -44.77 14.66 28.84
C VAL A 10 -43.78 13.51 28.70
N SER A 11 -43.29 13.03 29.83
CA SER A 11 -42.70 11.70 29.98
C SER A 11 -43.80 10.65 29.80
N LEU A 12 -43.56 9.58 29.03
CA LEU A 12 -44.15 8.25 29.27
C LEU A 12 -43.65 7.22 28.24
N LEU A 13 -43.37 6.02 28.79
CA LEU A 13 -43.43 4.69 28.18
C LEU A 13 -42.14 4.08 27.56
N LEU A 14 -41.66 3.08 28.29
CA LEU A 14 -40.73 2.02 27.87
C LEU A 14 -41.28 1.27 26.65
N VAL A 15 -40.43 1.00 25.66
CA VAL A 15 -40.44 -0.26 24.89
C VAL A 15 -38.99 -0.62 24.53
N GLY A 16 -38.54 -1.78 25.00
CA GLY A 16 -37.25 -2.36 24.64
C GLY A 16 -37.23 -2.83 23.19
N GLY A 17 -36.21 -2.43 22.44
CA GLY A 17 -35.88 -2.98 21.14
C GLY A 17 -34.57 -3.75 21.23
N LEU A 18 -34.65 -5.07 21.34
CA LEU A 18 -33.51 -5.97 21.15
C LEU A 18 -33.03 -5.84 19.70
N LEU A 19 -31.85 -5.26 19.49
CA LEU A 19 -31.17 -5.32 18.21
C LEU A 19 -30.63 -6.73 18.01
N GLY A 20 -31.39 -7.54 17.27
CA GLY A 20 -30.96 -8.86 16.81
C GLY A 20 -29.76 -8.73 15.87
N SER A 21 -28.62 -9.24 16.34
CA SER A 21 -27.40 -9.39 15.55
C SER A 21 -27.54 -10.58 14.61
N CYS A 22 -27.41 -10.37 13.30
CA CYS A 22 -27.15 -11.44 12.35
C CYS A 22 -25.72 -11.97 12.59
N ALA A 23 -25.62 -13.07 13.33
CA ALA A 23 -24.39 -13.81 13.49
C ALA A 23 -24.06 -14.56 12.19
N THR A 24 -23.30 -13.91 11.31
CA THR A 24 -22.61 -14.62 10.23
C THR A 24 -21.39 -15.29 10.85
N LYS A 25 -21.37 -16.62 10.89
CA LYS A 25 -20.21 -17.41 11.30
C LYS A 25 -19.06 -17.11 10.34
N GLY A 26 -18.08 -16.37 10.82
CA GLY A 26 -16.80 -16.18 10.18
C GLY A 26 -15.74 -16.16 11.26
N ASP A 27 -15.02 -17.27 11.40
CA ASP A 27 -13.78 -17.34 12.16
C ASP A 27 -12.80 -16.30 11.61
N ALA A 28 -12.74 -15.15 12.26
CA ALA A 28 -11.69 -14.16 12.05
C ALA A 28 -11.29 -13.61 13.43
N PRO A 29 -10.02 -13.73 13.83
CA PRO A 29 -9.57 -13.16 15.09
C PRO A 29 -9.71 -11.64 15.01
N ALA A 30 -10.35 -11.07 16.03
CA ALA A 30 -10.49 -9.64 16.24
C ALA A 30 -9.11 -8.97 16.22
N ARG A 31 -8.73 -8.40 15.07
CA ARG A 31 -7.55 -7.55 14.92
C ARG A 31 -7.99 -6.09 15.01
N GLY A 32 -7.44 -5.38 16.00
CA GLY A 32 -7.75 -3.99 16.30
C GLY A 32 -7.62 -3.06 15.10
N ILE A 33 -8.47 -2.03 15.11
CA ILE A 33 -8.72 -1.05 14.04
C ILE A 33 -7.51 -0.11 13.78
N PHE A 34 -6.40 -0.31 14.49
CA PHE A 34 -5.20 0.56 14.43
C PHE A 34 -3.91 -0.15 13.98
N SER A 35 -3.98 -1.39 13.47
CA SER A 35 -2.79 -2.02 12.89
C SER A 35 -2.72 -1.77 11.38
N PRO A 36 -1.68 -1.09 10.85
CA PRO A 36 -1.45 -1.07 9.42
C PRO A 36 -1.22 -2.51 8.97
N ARG A 37 -2.19 -3.06 8.24
CA ARG A 37 -2.12 -4.41 7.67
C ARG A 37 -0.81 -4.51 6.89
N PRO A 38 0.08 -5.47 7.21
CA PRO A 38 1.19 -5.79 6.30
C PRO A 38 0.56 -6.05 4.95
N ALA A 39 1.03 -5.37 3.89
CA ALA A 39 0.56 -5.63 2.55
C ALA A 39 0.68 -7.15 2.34
N ALA A 40 -0.46 -7.83 2.20
CA ALA A 40 -0.45 -9.26 1.98
C ALA A 40 0.40 -9.45 0.72
N ALA A 41 1.50 -10.20 0.83
CA ALA A 41 2.40 -10.43 -0.29
C ALA A 41 1.59 -11.14 -1.37
N THR A 42 1.06 -10.35 -2.32
CA THR A 42 0.41 -10.87 -3.50
C THR A 42 1.47 -11.63 -4.30
N PRO A 43 1.09 -12.66 -5.08
CA PRO A 43 2.06 -13.42 -5.87
C PRO A 43 2.93 -12.50 -6.77
N TYR A 44 2.39 -11.37 -7.19
CA TYR A 44 3.07 -10.35 -7.99
C TYR A 44 4.19 -9.61 -7.24
N ILE A 45 4.03 -9.36 -5.93
CA ILE A 45 5.08 -8.75 -5.10
C ILE A 45 6.22 -9.75 -4.87
N THR A 46 5.90 -11.04 -4.71
CA THR A 46 6.92 -12.09 -4.57
C THR A 46 7.75 -12.25 -5.84
N ALA A 47 7.15 -12.05 -7.01
CA ALA A 47 7.85 -12.10 -8.30
C ALA A 47 8.96 -11.04 -8.45
N LEU A 48 8.86 -9.93 -7.72
CA LEU A 48 9.92 -8.92 -7.65
C LEU A 48 11.17 -9.41 -6.90
N GLN A 49 11.14 -10.59 -6.27
CA GLN A 49 12.27 -11.22 -5.58
C GLN A 49 12.94 -10.26 -4.58
N GLY A 50 12.11 -9.58 -3.78
CA GLY A 50 12.57 -8.59 -2.81
C GLY A 50 12.83 -7.19 -3.40
N GLY A 51 12.55 -6.96 -4.68
CA GLY A 51 12.58 -5.63 -5.29
C GLY A 51 13.97 -4.99 -5.31
N ILE A 52 14.07 -3.74 -5.77
CA ILE A 52 15.33 -2.98 -5.67
C ILE A 52 15.59 -2.51 -4.24
N ILE A 53 14.55 -2.43 -3.41
CA ILE A 53 14.68 -2.11 -1.98
C ILE A 53 15.60 -3.08 -1.24
N SER A 54 15.54 -4.39 -1.52
CA SER A 54 16.41 -5.36 -0.84
C SER A 54 17.89 -5.26 -1.26
N ARG A 55 18.17 -4.58 -2.38
CA ARG A 55 19.52 -4.32 -2.89
C ARG A 55 19.99 -2.89 -2.60
N SER A 56 19.19 -2.09 -1.88
CA SER A 56 19.50 -0.70 -1.55
C SER A 56 20.63 -0.52 -0.51
N GLY A 57 20.96 -1.59 0.22
CA GLY A 57 21.96 -1.55 1.29
C GLY A 57 21.44 -0.95 2.62
N ILE A 58 20.15 -0.66 2.72
CA ILE A 58 19.52 -0.21 3.97
C ILE A 58 18.78 -1.38 4.63
N ASP A 59 18.98 -1.55 5.93
CA ASP A 59 18.13 -2.41 6.73
C ASP A 59 16.90 -1.64 7.22
N ILE A 60 15.71 -2.13 6.86
CA ILE A 60 14.42 -1.58 7.27
C ILE A 60 13.55 -2.69 7.84
N SER A 61 12.57 -2.31 8.65
CA SER A 61 11.62 -3.26 9.25
C SER A 61 10.90 -4.09 8.17
N GLY A 62 10.49 -5.32 8.51
CA GLY A 62 9.75 -6.17 7.58
C GLY A 62 8.42 -5.55 7.10
N SER A 63 7.75 -4.78 7.97
CA SER A 63 6.56 -4.02 7.61
C SER A 63 6.87 -2.94 6.58
N ASP A 64 7.94 -2.17 6.77
CA ASP A 64 8.30 -1.11 5.82
C ASP A 64 8.76 -1.69 4.49
N ARG A 65 9.51 -2.81 4.52
CA ARG A 65 9.89 -3.55 3.31
C ARG A 65 8.65 -4.00 2.53
N SER A 66 7.61 -4.48 3.18
CA SER A 66 6.37 -4.87 2.49
C SER A 66 5.68 -3.68 1.79
N ARG A 67 5.67 -2.50 2.43
CA ARG A 67 5.11 -1.27 1.84
C ARG A 67 5.95 -0.73 0.70
N ALA A 68 7.27 -0.80 0.85
CA ALA A 68 8.24 -0.45 -0.19
C ALA A 68 8.01 -1.29 -1.45
N LEU A 69 7.86 -2.61 -1.29
CA LEU A 69 7.60 -3.52 -2.40
C LEU A 69 6.26 -3.29 -3.09
N GLU A 70 5.22 -3.01 -2.32
CA GLU A 70 3.92 -2.61 -2.87
C GLU A 70 4.05 -1.33 -3.71
N ALA A 71 4.80 -0.34 -3.24
CA ALA A 71 5.04 0.88 -3.99
C ALA A 71 5.84 0.61 -5.29
N GLU A 72 6.82 -0.29 -5.25
CA GLU A 72 7.54 -0.73 -6.45
C GLU A 72 6.60 -1.37 -7.46
N TYR A 73 5.77 -2.32 -7.01
CA TYR A 73 4.78 -2.96 -7.87
C TYR A 73 3.81 -1.95 -8.48
N ARG A 74 3.25 -1.05 -7.68
CA ARG A 74 2.32 -0.02 -8.17
C ARG A 74 2.97 0.94 -9.17
N ALA A 75 4.23 1.30 -8.97
CA ALA A 75 4.96 2.15 -9.90
C ALA A 75 5.17 1.47 -11.25
N LEU A 76 5.52 0.18 -11.23
CA LEU A 76 5.68 -0.63 -12.44
C LEU A 76 4.34 -0.88 -13.15
N GLU A 77 3.27 -1.11 -12.39
CA GLU A 77 1.97 -1.49 -12.91
C GLU A 77 1.16 -0.32 -13.47
N ALA A 78 0.93 0.69 -12.62
CA ALA A 78 -0.13 1.67 -12.84
C ALA A 78 0.39 3.09 -13.10
N SER A 79 1.67 3.36 -12.82
CA SER A 79 2.19 4.72 -12.91
C SER A 79 2.50 5.10 -14.37
N PRO A 80 1.91 6.17 -14.92
CA PRO A 80 2.39 6.78 -16.15
C PRO A 80 3.89 7.09 -16.01
N GLY A 81 4.66 6.93 -17.09
CA GLY A 81 6.10 7.17 -17.04
C GLY A 81 6.45 8.51 -16.39
N GLY A 82 7.29 8.48 -15.36
CA GLY A 82 7.75 9.67 -14.63
C GLY A 82 6.87 10.10 -13.44
N GLN A 83 5.72 9.46 -13.19
CA GLN A 83 4.89 9.79 -12.03
C GLN A 83 5.39 9.06 -10.76
N PRO A 84 5.59 9.77 -9.63
CA PRO A 84 6.05 9.18 -8.39
C PRO A 84 4.91 8.46 -7.66
N VAL A 85 5.18 7.22 -7.23
CA VAL A 85 4.36 6.49 -6.27
C VAL A 85 5.00 6.64 -4.90
N THR A 86 4.41 7.51 -4.08
CA THR A 86 4.88 7.75 -2.71
C THR A 86 4.34 6.69 -1.76
N TRP A 87 5.10 6.41 -0.70
CA TRP A 87 4.69 5.54 0.39
C TRP A 87 5.36 5.97 1.71
N SER A 88 4.74 5.60 2.83
CA SER A 88 5.29 5.88 4.16
C SER A 88 5.26 4.62 5.02
N GLY A 89 6.40 4.35 5.62
CA GLY A 89 6.62 3.40 6.72
C GLY A 89 6.42 4.06 8.08
N SER A 90 6.87 3.34 9.12
CA SER A 90 6.94 3.88 10.49
C SER A 90 8.14 4.82 10.66
N ASP A 91 9.33 4.35 10.25
CA ASP A 91 10.61 5.07 10.45
C ASP A 91 11.27 5.49 9.13
N VAL A 92 10.69 5.07 8.00
CA VAL A 92 11.18 5.32 6.65
C VAL A 92 10.04 5.83 5.78
N LYS A 93 10.36 6.67 4.82
CA LYS A 93 9.44 7.09 3.76
C LYS A 93 10.14 6.95 2.42
N GLY A 94 9.37 6.85 1.35
CA GLY A 94 9.97 6.75 0.04
C GLY A 94 9.03 7.06 -1.10
N GLU A 95 9.61 7.07 -2.28
CA GLU A 95 8.91 7.19 -3.53
C GLU A 95 9.55 6.28 -4.58
N VAL A 96 8.71 5.77 -5.46
CA VAL A 96 9.14 4.97 -6.60
C VAL A 96 8.71 5.66 -7.89
N VAL A 97 9.66 5.90 -8.78
CA VAL A 97 9.40 6.50 -10.09
C VAL A 97 9.77 5.49 -11.17
N ALA A 98 8.80 5.06 -11.96
CA ALA A 98 9.01 4.21 -13.13
C ALA A 98 9.09 5.06 -14.40
N SER A 99 10.06 4.79 -15.25
CA SER A 99 10.20 5.42 -16.57
C SER A 99 9.18 4.88 -17.57
N ALA A 100 9.15 5.47 -18.76
CA ALA A 100 8.38 4.93 -19.88
C ALA A 100 8.83 3.49 -20.21
N PRO A 101 7.90 2.62 -20.65
CA PRO A 101 8.24 1.26 -21.07
C PRO A 101 9.13 1.25 -22.31
N TYR A 102 9.99 0.24 -22.40
CA TYR A 102 10.86 -0.04 -23.54
C TYR A 102 10.88 -1.55 -23.82
N GLN A 103 11.34 -1.96 -25.00
CA GLN A 103 11.36 -3.37 -25.39
C GLN A 103 12.75 -4.00 -25.22
N VAL A 104 12.78 -5.21 -24.68
CA VAL A 104 13.95 -6.10 -24.66
C VAL A 104 13.51 -7.42 -25.30
N GLY A 105 13.94 -7.65 -26.55
CA GLY A 105 13.38 -8.72 -27.37
C GLY A 105 11.86 -8.53 -27.55
N THR A 106 11.07 -9.49 -27.08
CA THR A 106 9.59 -9.44 -27.11
C THR A 106 8.97 -9.02 -25.78
N GLN A 107 9.77 -8.73 -24.76
CA GLN A 107 9.27 -8.35 -23.43
C GLN A 107 9.24 -6.83 -23.26
N ASN A 108 8.19 -6.33 -22.60
CA ASN A 108 8.10 -4.93 -22.20
C ASN A 108 8.76 -4.74 -20.84
N CYS A 109 9.84 -3.96 -20.81
CA CYS A 109 10.59 -3.66 -19.59
C CYS A 109 10.42 -2.20 -19.18
N ARG A 110 10.62 -1.92 -17.90
CA ARG A 110 10.58 -0.57 -17.33
C ARG A 110 11.76 -0.38 -16.40
N GLN A 111 12.45 0.74 -16.57
CA GLN A 111 13.40 1.22 -15.58
C GLN A 111 12.63 1.90 -14.45
N TYR A 112 13.12 1.77 -13.24
CA TYR A 112 12.52 2.43 -12.09
C TYR A 112 13.56 2.74 -11.03
N ARG A 113 13.27 3.78 -10.25
CA ARG A 113 14.11 4.26 -9.15
C ARG A 113 13.28 4.29 -7.88
N HIS A 114 13.87 3.82 -6.79
CA HIS A 114 13.29 3.87 -5.46
C HIS A 114 14.15 4.79 -4.60
N THR A 115 13.60 5.96 -4.27
CA THR A 115 14.23 6.92 -3.35
C THR A 115 13.61 6.74 -1.97
N LEU A 116 14.46 6.67 -0.95
CA LEU A 116 14.09 6.32 0.43
C LEU A 116 14.75 7.32 1.36
N THR A 117 14.04 7.76 2.39
CA THR A 117 14.61 8.53 3.49
C THR A 117 14.45 7.75 4.79
N ALA A 118 15.56 7.30 5.37
CA ALA A 118 15.62 6.60 6.65
C ALA A 118 16.63 7.32 7.56
N GLU A 119 16.26 7.58 8.82
CA GLU A 119 17.14 8.26 9.80
C GLU A 119 17.74 9.59 9.29
N GLY A 120 16.99 10.35 8.48
CA GLY A 120 17.46 11.60 7.87
C GLY A 120 18.48 11.43 6.73
N ARG A 121 18.82 10.18 6.35
CA ARG A 121 19.65 9.87 5.19
C ARG A 121 18.78 9.48 4.01
N GLU A 122 19.04 10.10 2.86
CA GLU A 122 18.41 9.71 1.60
C GLU A 122 19.27 8.69 0.85
N VAL A 123 18.64 7.62 0.40
CA VAL A 123 19.27 6.57 -0.40
C VAL A 123 18.40 6.29 -1.62
N THR A 124 19.07 6.12 -2.75
CA THR A 124 18.42 5.87 -4.03
C THR A 124 18.91 4.56 -4.61
N ALA A 125 17.99 3.61 -4.79
CA ALA A 125 18.21 2.40 -5.55
C ALA A 125 17.63 2.55 -6.97
N ARG A 126 18.27 1.93 -7.96
CA ARG A 126 17.80 1.89 -9.35
C ARG A 126 17.80 0.47 -9.86
N GLY A 127 16.89 0.17 -10.78
CA GLY A 127 16.88 -1.10 -11.49
C GLY A 127 15.91 -1.09 -12.65
N ALA A 128 15.72 -2.27 -13.23
CA ALA A 128 14.73 -2.50 -14.26
C ALA A 128 13.97 -3.79 -13.96
N ALA A 129 12.74 -3.87 -14.44
CA ALA A 129 11.94 -5.08 -14.41
C ALA A 129 11.20 -5.26 -15.74
N CYS A 130 11.02 -6.50 -16.15
CA CYS A 130 10.30 -6.88 -17.36
C CYS A 130 8.95 -7.49 -17.02
N ARG A 131 7.93 -7.10 -17.79
CA ARG A 131 6.55 -7.58 -17.67
C ARG A 131 6.46 -8.98 -18.26
N ASN A 132 5.92 -9.90 -17.47
CA ASN A 132 5.60 -11.25 -17.90
C ASN A 132 4.16 -11.35 -18.43
N SER A 133 3.88 -12.39 -19.19
CA SER A 133 2.55 -12.66 -19.76
C SER A 133 1.48 -12.95 -18.71
N ASP A 134 1.87 -13.43 -17.53
CA ASP A 134 1.00 -13.67 -16.38
C ASP A 134 0.69 -12.40 -15.56
N GLY A 135 1.21 -11.24 -16.01
CA GLY A 135 1.02 -9.95 -15.38
C GLY A 135 2.06 -9.61 -14.31
N SER A 136 2.92 -10.55 -13.93
CA SER A 136 4.01 -10.31 -12.97
C SER A 136 5.16 -9.48 -13.57
N TRP A 137 6.00 -8.94 -12.68
CA TRP A 137 7.21 -8.21 -13.04
C TRP A 137 8.42 -8.97 -12.52
N THR A 138 9.38 -9.28 -13.40
CA THR A 138 10.64 -9.92 -13.02
C THR A 138 11.79 -8.92 -13.12
N PRO A 139 12.61 -8.76 -12.08
CA PRO A 139 13.80 -7.91 -12.13
C PRO A 139 14.73 -8.31 -13.27
N LEU A 140 15.26 -7.33 -13.98
CA LEU A 140 16.36 -7.50 -14.92
C LEU A 140 17.66 -7.34 -14.14
N THR A 141 18.18 -8.45 -13.62
CA THR A 141 19.45 -8.52 -12.86
C THR A 141 20.59 -9.02 -13.72
#